data_AF-A0A3M4KG42-F1
#
_entry.id   AF-A0A3M4KG42-F1
#
_cell.length_a   1.000
_cell.length_b   1.000
_cell.length_c   1.000
_cell.angle_alpha   90.00
_cell.angle_beta   90.00
_cell.angle_gamma   90.00
#
_symmetry.space_group_name_H-M   'P 1'
#
loop_
_entity.id
_entity.type
_entity.pdbx_description
1 polymer ?
#
loop_
_entity_poly.entity_id
_entity_poly.type
_entity_poly.pdbx_seq_one_letter_code
_entity_poly.pdbx_strand_id
1 'polypeptide(L)'
;GRFVDRARGKFLSQRALERHRADYQQAEGWGDQTALKSGHFLPLSEHPRAEWNDLWLLTEITHEGKQPQVLEESVTSDTTNNKDDFHHGYRNRFLATPWAVLYRPALKHPKPRVLGSQTAVVTGPKGEEIHCDQYGRVKVQFFWDREGLADDKTSCWLRVSSGWAGDRYGGISIPRVGMEVLVSFLEGDPDQPLVTGCLYHKENQVPYPLPTNKTRTVFKTFSSPGGGGYNELRIEDKKGAEQIFIHAQRDWDENIENDQKIRVGNERHDTV
;
A
#
# COMPACT_ATOMS: atom_id res chain seq x y z
N GLY A 1 2.80 0.96 -13.21
CA GLY A 1 2.00 2.20 -13.30
C GLY A 1 0.84 2.06 -12.35
N ARG A 2 0.73 2.96 -11.36
CA ARG A 2 -0.27 2.88 -10.27
C ARG A 2 -1.64 3.36 -10.73
N PHE A 3 -2.29 2.60 -11.59
CA PHE A 3 -3.61 2.91 -12.12
C PHE A 3 -4.33 1.61 -12.50
N VAL A 4 -5.64 1.59 -12.31
CA VAL A 4 -6.50 0.49 -12.77
C VAL A 4 -7.09 0.81 -14.14
N ASP A 5 -7.38 2.08 -14.38
CA ASP A 5 -7.95 2.57 -15.64
C ASP A 5 -6.90 3.12 -16.61
N ARG A 6 -7.07 2.83 -17.90
CA ARG A 6 -6.12 3.23 -18.95
C ARG A 6 -6.06 4.74 -19.14
N ALA A 7 -7.19 5.44 -19.07
CA ALA A 7 -7.22 6.90 -19.22
C ALA A 7 -6.48 7.57 -18.06
N ARG A 8 -6.68 7.08 -16.83
CA ARG A 8 -5.90 7.52 -15.66
C ARG A 8 -4.41 7.25 -15.84
N GLY A 9 -4.04 6.09 -16.38
CA GLY A 9 -2.65 5.76 -16.69
C GLY A 9 -2.00 6.71 -17.68
N LYS A 10 -2.68 7.01 -18.79
CA LYS A 10 -2.20 7.99 -19.79
C LYS A 10 -1.97 9.36 -19.16
N PHE A 11 -2.92 9.83 -18.34
CA PHE A 11 -2.81 11.11 -17.64
C PHE A 11 -1.61 11.16 -16.68
N LEU A 12 -1.39 10.12 -15.87
CA LEU A 12 -0.27 10.08 -14.94
C LEU A 12 1.08 10.03 -15.66
N SER A 13 1.19 9.26 -16.75
CA SER A 13 2.39 9.22 -17.59
C SER A 13 2.68 10.57 -18.24
N GLN A 14 1.66 11.28 -18.73
CA GLN A 14 1.82 12.63 -19.26
C GLN A 14 2.35 13.59 -18.18
N ARG A 15 1.78 13.58 -16.97
CA ARG A 15 2.30 14.42 -15.87
C ARG A 15 3.72 14.05 -15.46
N ALA A 16 4.11 12.78 -15.56
CA ALA A 16 5.48 12.35 -15.32
C ALA A 16 6.44 12.91 -16.39
N LEU A 17 6.05 12.88 -17.66
CA LEU A 17 6.82 13.47 -18.76
C LEU A 17 6.95 14.99 -18.61
N GLU A 18 5.85 15.69 -18.32
CA GLU A 18 5.86 17.14 -18.05
C GLU A 18 6.83 17.49 -16.91
N ARG A 19 6.83 16.69 -15.83
CA ARG A 19 7.76 16.86 -14.70
C ARG A 19 9.22 16.66 -15.10
N HIS A 20 9.52 15.66 -15.91
CA HIS A 20 10.87 15.41 -16.40
C HIS A 20 11.38 16.47 -17.39
N ARG A 21 10.48 17.27 -17.96
CA ARG A 21 10.82 18.36 -18.88
C ARG A 21 10.72 19.74 -18.25
N ALA A 22 10.39 19.83 -16.96
CA ALA A 22 10.17 21.10 -16.28
C ALA A 22 11.44 21.98 -16.20
N ASP A 23 12.61 21.38 -16.35
CA ASP A 23 13.94 21.99 -16.34
C ASP A 23 14.57 22.13 -17.74
N TYR A 24 13.85 21.75 -18.82
CA TYR A 24 14.39 21.83 -20.19
C TYR A 24 14.72 23.27 -20.61
N GLN A 25 13.97 24.25 -20.10
CA GLN A 25 14.22 25.67 -20.32
C GLN A 25 14.04 26.44 -19.03
N GLN A 26 15.15 26.99 -18.53
CA GLN A 26 15.20 27.79 -17.30
C GLN A 26 15.98 29.08 -17.55
N ALA A 27 15.57 30.14 -16.86
CA ALA A 27 16.29 31.40 -16.78
C ALA A 27 16.71 31.63 -15.33
N GLU A 28 17.97 32.02 -15.11
CA GLU A 28 18.45 32.53 -13.84
C GLU A 28 18.54 34.06 -13.94
N GLY A 29 18.04 34.76 -12.93
CA GLY A 29 18.06 36.22 -12.88
C GLY A 29 18.39 36.73 -11.50
N TRP A 30 18.85 37.97 -11.46
CA TRP A 30 19.16 38.72 -10.24
C TRP A 30 18.42 40.05 -10.27
N GLY A 31 18.00 40.53 -9.11
CA GLY A 31 17.36 41.84 -9.00
C GLY A 31 17.28 42.34 -7.56
N ASP A 32 16.70 43.51 -7.40
CA ASP A 32 16.46 44.19 -6.12
C ASP A 32 14.96 44.38 -5.83
N GLN A 33 14.10 43.79 -6.66
CA GLN A 33 12.65 43.82 -6.46
C GLN A 33 12.22 42.98 -5.25
N THR A 34 11.66 43.63 -4.23
CA THR A 34 11.24 43.00 -2.97
C THR A 34 9.94 42.22 -3.07
N ALA A 35 9.10 42.54 -4.07
CA ALA A 35 7.78 41.96 -4.23
C ALA A 35 7.77 40.58 -4.94
N LEU A 36 8.91 40.11 -5.46
CA LEU A 36 8.98 38.84 -6.18
C LEU A 36 8.70 37.66 -5.24
N LYS A 37 7.95 36.67 -5.74
CA LYS A 37 7.53 35.49 -4.98
C LYS A 37 7.56 34.26 -5.87
N SER A 38 8.01 33.12 -5.33
CA SER A 38 7.86 31.84 -6.03
C SER A 38 6.38 31.54 -6.29
N GLY A 39 6.10 30.87 -7.41
CA GLY A 39 4.76 30.57 -7.91
C GLY A 39 4.06 31.71 -8.63
N HIS A 40 4.68 32.89 -8.73
CA HIS A 40 4.11 34.03 -9.46
C HIS A 40 4.76 34.20 -10.82
N PHE A 41 4.04 34.87 -11.73
CA PHE A 41 4.55 35.24 -13.03
C PHE A 41 5.25 36.60 -12.97
N LEU A 42 6.44 36.67 -13.56
CA LEU A 42 7.20 37.89 -13.80
C LEU A 42 7.10 38.23 -15.29
N PRO A 43 6.46 39.35 -15.68
CA PRO A 43 6.60 39.88 -17.02
C PRO A 43 8.01 40.45 -17.21
N LEU A 44 8.76 39.91 -18.17
CA LEU A 44 10.07 40.44 -18.53
C LEU A 44 9.93 41.41 -19.71
N SER A 45 10.60 42.56 -19.63
CA SER A 45 10.64 43.58 -20.68
C SER A 45 12.06 44.10 -20.88
N GLU A 46 12.32 44.76 -22.01
CA GLU A 46 13.60 45.39 -22.35
C GLU A 46 14.81 44.45 -22.45
N HIS A 47 14.59 43.14 -22.49
CA HIS A 47 15.64 42.17 -22.76
C HIS A 47 16.13 42.29 -24.23
N PRO A 48 17.46 42.31 -24.50
CA PRO A 48 18.01 42.46 -25.86
C PRO A 48 17.52 41.42 -26.88
N ARG A 49 17.16 40.22 -26.40
CA ARG A 49 16.47 39.19 -27.18
C ARG A 49 14.97 39.39 -27.03
N ALA A 50 14.32 39.81 -28.12
CA ALA A 50 12.88 40.08 -28.15
C ALA A 50 12.02 38.90 -27.67
N GLU A 51 12.42 37.67 -28.01
CA GLU A 51 11.71 36.44 -27.63
C GLU A 51 11.63 36.17 -26.12
N TRP A 52 12.49 36.81 -25.32
CA TRP A 52 12.49 36.62 -23.86
C TRP A 52 11.62 37.64 -23.12
N ASN A 53 11.16 38.68 -23.82
CA ASN A 53 10.23 39.67 -23.28
C ASN A 53 8.81 39.09 -23.22
N ASP A 54 8.62 38.09 -22.38
CA ASP A 54 7.38 37.35 -22.19
C ASP A 54 7.13 37.11 -20.69
N LEU A 55 6.11 36.31 -20.37
CA LEU A 55 5.74 35.93 -19.02
C LEU A 55 6.57 34.72 -18.54
N TRP A 56 7.18 34.84 -17.36
CA TRP A 56 8.03 33.81 -16.77
C TRP A 56 7.51 33.40 -15.39
N LEU A 57 7.31 32.11 -15.16
CA LEU A 57 6.94 31.55 -13.86
C LEU A 57 8.17 31.49 -12.96
N LEU A 58 8.16 32.21 -11.84
CA LEU A 58 9.20 32.11 -10.81
C LEU A 58 9.05 30.78 -10.06
N THR A 59 10.02 29.89 -10.22
CA THR A 59 10.02 28.56 -9.59
C THR A 59 10.77 28.56 -8.26
N GLU A 60 11.84 29.33 -8.16
CA GLU A 60 12.66 29.51 -6.96
C GLU A 60 13.01 30.99 -6.80
N ILE A 61 13.03 31.48 -5.57
CA ILE A 61 13.56 32.80 -5.26
C ILE A 61 14.29 32.77 -3.93
N THR A 62 15.48 33.34 -3.92
CA THR A 62 16.32 33.51 -2.74
C THR A 62 16.50 34.99 -2.50
N HIS A 63 16.02 35.46 -1.35
CA HIS A 63 16.12 36.84 -0.90
C HIS A 63 17.32 36.96 0.04
N GLU A 64 18.19 37.96 -0.17
CA GLU A 64 19.31 38.28 0.70
C GLU A 64 19.23 39.76 1.09
N GLY A 65 19.12 40.01 2.40
CA GLY A 65 19.17 41.35 2.97
C GLY A 65 20.33 41.47 3.95
N LYS A 66 21.08 42.56 3.86
CA LYS A 66 22.18 42.88 4.80
C LYS A 66 22.02 44.29 5.34
N GLN A 67 22.03 44.42 6.66
CA GLN A 67 21.97 45.70 7.35
C GLN A 67 23.08 45.73 8.42
N PRO A 68 24.25 46.31 8.11
CA PRO A 68 25.41 46.30 9.00
C PRO A 68 25.31 47.30 10.17
N GLN A 69 24.39 48.27 10.14
CA GLN A 69 24.24 49.27 11.19
C GLN A 69 23.26 48.82 12.27
N VAL A 70 23.79 48.20 13.34
CA VAL A 70 23.06 48.05 14.62
C VAL A 70 23.85 48.65 15.79
N LEU A 71 25.18 48.85 15.67
CA LEU A 71 25.97 49.70 16.55
C LEU A 71 27.04 50.46 15.75
N GLU A 72 27.10 51.78 15.96
CA GLU A 72 28.11 52.75 15.49
C GLU A 72 27.99 53.34 14.06
N GLU A 73 27.87 54.66 14.10
CA GLU A 73 27.79 55.65 13.04
C GLU A 73 29.19 55.91 12.46
N SER A 74 29.82 54.96 11.75
CA SER A 74 31.00 55.22 10.88
C SER A 74 31.66 53.94 10.32
N VAL A 75 31.01 53.27 9.37
CA VAL A 75 31.74 52.44 8.40
C VAL A 75 31.16 52.70 7.01
N THR A 76 31.87 53.46 6.18
CA THR A 76 31.63 53.51 4.74
C THR A 76 31.83 52.10 4.17
N SER A 77 31.00 51.69 3.20
CA SER A 77 30.84 50.32 2.67
C SER A 77 32.09 49.69 1.99
N ASP A 78 33.29 50.19 2.26
CA ASP A 78 34.52 49.99 1.47
C ASP A 78 35.69 49.50 2.34
N THR A 79 35.45 48.59 3.29
CA THR A 79 36.55 48.00 4.11
C THR A 79 37.16 46.74 3.50
N THR A 80 36.69 46.29 2.33
CA THR A 80 37.28 45.18 1.58
C THR A 80 37.42 45.58 0.11
N ASN A 81 38.63 45.46 -0.46
CA ASN A 81 38.93 45.74 -1.88
C ASN A 81 38.21 44.80 -2.88
N ASN A 82 37.26 43.99 -2.43
CA ASN A 82 36.54 43.02 -3.23
C ASN A 82 35.15 43.57 -3.56
N LYS A 83 35.01 44.20 -4.74
CA LYS A 83 33.78 44.88 -5.17
C LYS A 83 32.54 43.96 -5.32
N ASP A 84 32.74 42.65 -5.27
CA ASP A 84 31.69 41.64 -5.41
C ASP A 84 31.03 41.20 -4.09
N ASP A 85 31.55 41.65 -2.94
CA ASP A 85 30.93 41.31 -1.66
C ASP A 85 29.69 42.18 -1.42
N PHE A 86 28.53 41.53 -1.24
CA PHE A 86 27.30 42.23 -0.87
C PHE A 86 27.41 42.69 0.58
N HIS A 87 27.58 44.00 0.79
CA HIS A 87 27.85 44.57 2.11
C HIS A 87 26.62 45.21 2.78
N HIS A 88 25.67 45.72 1.99
CA HIS A 88 24.49 46.42 2.49
C HIS A 88 23.37 46.39 1.44
N GLY A 89 22.12 46.38 1.89
CA GLY A 89 20.92 46.52 1.05
C GLY A 89 20.15 45.22 0.90
N TYR A 90 19.37 45.12 -0.18
CA TYR A 90 18.57 43.95 -0.53
C TYR A 90 18.88 43.50 -1.96
N ARG A 91 18.98 42.19 -2.17
CA ARG A 91 19.01 41.58 -3.49
C ARG A 91 18.25 40.26 -3.47
N ASN A 92 17.85 39.80 -4.65
CA ASN A 92 17.31 38.47 -4.84
C ASN A 92 17.93 37.81 -6.05
N ARG A 93 17.88 36.48 -6.04
CA ARG A 93 18.22 35.61 -7.15
C ARG A 93 17.04 34.69 -7.38
N PHE A 94 16.63 34.51 -8.63
CA PHE A 94 15.47 33.70 -8.96
C PHE A 94 15.74 32.75 -10.13
N LEU A 95 15.04 31.62 -10.12
CA LEU A 95 14.92 30.70 -11.24
C LEU A 95 13.53 30.81 -11.83
N ALA A 96 13.45 30.99 -13.14
CA ALA A 96 12.19 31.12 -13.85
C ALA A 96 12.07 30.15 -15.02
N THR A 97 10.84 29.77 -15.34
CA THR A 97 10.50 28.91 -16.47
C THR A 97 9.48 29.64 -17.35
N PRO A 98 9.56 29.58 -18.69
CA PRO A 98 8.60 30.26 -19.56
C PRO A 98 7.15 29.81 -19.29
N TRP A 99 6.18 30.71 -19.44
CA TRP A 99 4.77 30.36 -19.15
C TRP A 99 4.21 29.23 -20.03
N ALA A 100 4.74 29.08 -21.25
CA ALA A 100 4.34 28.03 -22.18
C ALA A 100 4.75 26.61 -21.70
N VAL A 101 5.70 26.51 -20.78
CA VAL A 101 6.14 25.23 -20.22
C VAL A 101 5.25 24.85 -19.04
N LEU A 102 4.62 23.68 -19.13
CA LEU A 102 3.83 23.12 -18.04
C LEU A 102 4.72 22.67 -16.87
N TYR A 103 4.87 23.54 -15.88
CA TYR A 103 5.64 23.22 -14.69
C TYR A 103 4.95 22.14 -13.83
N ARG A 104 5.74 21.15 -13.40
CA ARG A 104 5.35 20.15 -12.41
C ARG A 104 6.49 19.98 -11.41
N PRO A 105 6.22 20.06 -10.09
CA PRO A 105 7.27 19.92 -9.09
C PRO A 105 7.87 18.51 -9.10
N ALA A 106 9.17 18.43 -8.84
CA ALA A 106 9.89 17.17 -8.68
C ALA A 106 9.35 16.35 -7.50
N LEU A 107 9.23 15.03 -7.67
CA LEU A 107 8.84 14.12 -6.60
C LEU A 107 10.06 13.75 -5.76
N LYS A 108 10.54 14.70 -4.95
CA LYS A 108 11.71 14.48 -4.06
C LYS A 108 11.39 13.58 -2.87
N HIS A 109 10.12 13.51 -2.48
CA HIS A 109 9.68 12.69 -1.35
C HIS A 109 9.45 11.24 -1.82
N PRO A 110 10.22 10.26 -1.30
CA PRO A 110 9.98 8.87 -1.63
C PRO A 110 8.62 8.43 -1.07
N LYS A 111 7.90 7.59 -1.82
CA LYS A 111 6.67 6.98 -1.31
C LYS A 111 7.02 6.06 -0.13
N PRO A 112 6.23 6.04 0.96
CA PRO A 112 6.38 5.05 2.01
C PRO A 112 6.31 3.62 1.44
N ARG A 113 7.11 2.72 2.02
CA ARG A 113 7.16 1.31 1.63
C ARG A 113 7.01 0.43 2.85
N VAL A 114 6.28 -0.67 2.71
CA VAL A 114 6.27 -1.77 3.68
C VAL A 114 7.19 -2.86 3.15
N LEU A 115 8.32 -3.07 3.83
CA LEU A 115 9.36 -3.99 3.37
C LEU A 115 9.07 -5.47 3.68
N GLY A 116 7.97 -5.76 4.37
CA GLY A 116 7.59 -7.11 4.77
C GLY A 116 6.09 -7.30 4.84
N SER A 117 5.69 -8.47 5.31
CA SER A 117 4.29 -8.75 5.62
C SER A 117 3.98 -8.30 7.04
N GLN A 118 2.73 -7.92 7.25
CA GLN A 118 2.21 -7.55 8.57
C GLN A 118 0.98 -8.37 8.86
N THR A 119 0.61 -8.50 10.13
CA THR A 119 -0.63 -9.18 10.51
C THR A 119 -1.77 -8.18 10.68
N ALA A 120 -2.98 -8.64 10.44
CA ALA A 120 -4.23 -7.89 10.55
C ALA A 120 -5.36 -8.83 10.97
N VAL A 121 -6.44 -8.27 11.50
CA VAL A 121 -7.63 -9.04 11.89
C VAL A 121 -8.72 -8.85 10.86
N VAL A 122 -9.37 -9.92 10.41
CA VAL A 122 -10.48 -9.83 9.47
C VAL A 122 -11.69 -9.15 10.12
N THR A 123 -12.29 -8.20 9.41
CA THR A 123 -13.40 -7.37 9.88
C THR A 123 -14.65 -7.56 9.02
N GLY A 124 -15.81 -7.21 9.57
CA GLY A 124 -17.09 -7.30 8.90
C GLY A 124 -18.22 -6.63 9.69
N PRO A 125 -19.46 -6.63 9.16
CA PRO A 125 -20.62 -6.12 9.86
C PRO A 125 -20.85 -6.81 11.20
N LYS A 126 -21.49 -6.08 12.12
CA LYS A 126 -21.79 -6.62 13.46
C LYS A 126 -22.68 -7.86 13.36
N GLY A 127 -22.21 -8.97 13.93
CA GLY A 127 -22.92 -10.25 13.96
C GLY A 127 -22.68 -11.17 12.77
N GLU A 128 -21.86 -10.76 11.80
CA GLU A 128 -21.51 -11.57 10.63
C GLU A 128 -20.20 -12.34 10.87
N GLU A 129 -20.22 -13.67 10.68
CA GLU A 129 -19.01 -14.50 10.83
C GLU A 129 -18.16 -14.53 9.56
N ILE A 130 -18.78 -14.36 8.39
CA ILE A 130 -18.12 -14.47 7.08
C ILE A 130 -18.51 -13.25 6.26
N HIS A 131 -17.57 -12.32 6.07
CA HIS A 131 -17.79 -11.11 5.29
C HIS A 131 -16.89 -11.08 4.06
N CYS A 132 -17.44 -11.41 2.90
CA CYS A 132 -16.72 -11.43 1.63
C CYS A 132 -17.56 -10.94 0.44
N ASP A 133 -16.89 -10.52 -0.63
CA ASP A 133 -17.54 -10.16 -1.88
C ASP A 133 -17.53 -11.28 -2.93
N GLN A 134 -18.04 -11.00 -4.13
CA GLN A 134 -18.12 -11.95 -5.25
C GLN A 134 -16.77 -12.52 -5.73
N TYR A 135 -15.65 -11.96 -5.26
CA TYR A 135 -14.30 -12.43 -5.60
C TYR A 135 -13.61 -13.14 -4.42
N GLY A 136 -14.33 -13.38 -3.32
CA GLY A 136 -13.76 -13.95 -2.10
C GLY A 136 -12.78 -13.00 -1.39
N ARG A 137 -12.89 -11.69 -1.62
CA ARG A 137 -12.08 -10.69 -0.92
C ARG A 137 -12.64 -10.47 0.48
N VAL A 138 -11.77 -10.10 1.42
CA VAL A 138 -12.14 -9.79 2.81
C VAL A 138 -11.72 -8.37 3.17
N LYS A 139 -12.26 -7.86 4.28
CA LYS A 139 -11.79 -6.61 4.90
C LYS A 139 -11.00 -6.93 6.15
N VAL A 140 -10.07 -6.05 6.51
CA VAL A 140 -9.18 -6.26 7.66
C VAL A 140 -8.96 -4.95 8.42
N GLN A 141 -8.59 -5.06 9.68
CA GLN A 141 -8.01 -3.97 10.46
C GLN A 141 -6.57 -4.28 10.81
N PHE A 142 -5.68 -3.36 10.47
CA PHE A 142 -4.28 -3.44 10.87
C PHE A 142 -4.11 -2.98 12.33
N PHE A 143 -3.12 -3.53 13.04
CA PHE A 143 -2.89 -3.18 14.44
C PHE A 143 -2.40 -1.74 14.67
N TRP A 144 -1.88 -1.09 13.64
CA TRP A 144 -1.49 0.32 13.69
C TRP A 144 -2.63 1.27 13.30
N ASP A 145 -3.77 0.74 12.85
CA ASP A 145 -4.96 1.54 12.53
C ASP A 145 -5.70 1.93 13.81
N ARG A 146 -5.60 3.22 14.16
CA ARG A 146 -6.19 3.83 15.35
C ARG A 146 -7.58 4.42 15.09
N GLU A 147 -7.96 4.59 13.83
CA GLU A 147 -9.23 5.21 13.42
C GLU A 147 -10.28 4.18 13.04
N GLY A 148 -9.86 2.99 12.62
CA GLY A 148 -10.71 1.85 12.29
C GLY A 148 -11.59 1.39 13.46
N LEU A 149 -12.87 1.12 13.16
CA LEU A 149 -13.89 0.72 14.13
C LEU A 149 -14.14 -0.81 14.16
N ALA A 150 -13.24 -1.59 13.56
CA ALA A 150 -13.38 -3.04 13.36
C ALA A 150 -14.68 -3.45 12.63
N ASP A 151 -15.19 -2.58 11.76
CA ASP A 151 -16.44 -2.78 11.01
C ASP A 151 -16.20 -3.00 9.51
N ASP A 152 -17.30 -3.09 8.76
CA ASP A 152 -17.33 -3.27 7.31
C ASP A 152 -16.79 -2.07 6.51
N LYS A 153 -16.37 -0.98 7.14
CA LYS A 153 -15.83 0.22 6.48
C LYS A 153 -14.36 0.46 6.79
N THR A 154 -13.77 -0.34 7.68
CA THR A 154 -12.38 -0.20 8.15
C THR A 154 -11.35 -0.21 7.01
N SER A 155 -11.52 -1.08 6.01
CA SER A 155 -10.57 -1.16 4.89
C SER A 155 -11.24 -1.29 3.52
N CYS A 156 -10.41 -1.18 2.49
CA CYS A 156 -10.76 -1.68 1.17
C CYS A 156 -10.88 -3.21 1.15
N TRP A 157 -11.33 -3.76 0.03
CA TRP A 157 -11.37 -5.20 -0.19
C TRP A 157 -9.99 -5.75 -0.53
N LEU A 158 -9.49 -6.67 0.28
CA LEU A 158 -8.22 -7.37 0.07
C LEU A 158 -8.47 -8.72 -0.58
N ARG A 159 -7.71 -9.02 -1.64
CA ARG A 159 -7.68 -10.38 -2.21
C ARG A 159 -7.03 -11.36 -1.25
N VAL A 160 -7.51 -12.60 -1.26
CA VAL A 160 -6.98 -13.70 -0.47
C VAL A 160 -6.27 -14.67 -1.40
N SER A 161 -5.02 -14.99 -1.07
CA SER A 161 -4.23 -15.99 -1.77
C SER A 161 -4.84 -17.38 -1.57
N SER A 162 -4.99 -18.13 -2.65
CA SER A 162 -5.34 -19.56 -2.60
C SER A 162 -4.14 -20.39 -3.05
N GLY A 163 -3.99 -21.59 -2.48
CA GLY A 163 -2.97 -22.55 -2.91
C GLY A 163 -3.17 -23.06 -4.34
N TRP A 164 -4.40 -22.99 -4.88
CA TRP A 164 -4.71 -23.37 -6.25
C TRP A 164 -5.98 -22.66 -6.74
N ALA A 165 -5.88 -21.84 -7.78
CA ALA A 165 -7.02 -21.08 -8.32
C ALA A 165 -6.99 -21.06 -9.86
N GLY A 166 -8.05 -21.58 -10.49
CA GLY A 166 -8.28 -21.57 -11.94
C GLY A 166 -9.67 -21.03 -12.31
N ASP A 167 -10.02 -21.02 -13.60
CA ASP A 167 -11.36 -20.59 -14.06
C ASP A 167 -12.43 -21.56 -13.57
N ARG A 168 -13.10 -21.20 -12.46
CA ARG A 168 -14.18 -21.99 -11.82
C ARG A 168 -13.73 -23.36 -11.29
N TYR A 169 -12.45 -23.51 -10.93
CA TYR A 169 -11.94 -24.67 -10.19
C TYR A 169 -10.79 -24.29 -9.26
N GLY A 170 -10.51 -25.11 -8.23
CA GLY A 170 -9.41 -24.90 -7.28
C GLY A 170 -9.87 -24.97 -5.82
N GLY A 171 -9.01 -24.51 -4.91
CA GLY A 171 -9.32 -24.40 -3.48
C GLY A 171 -9.82 -23.00 -3.10
N ILE A 172 -10.82 -22.92 -2.24
CA ILE A 172 -11.27 -21.67 -1.64
C ILE A 172 -11.52 -21.86 -0.15
N SER A 173 -10.97 -20.98 0.67
CA SER A 173 -11.17 -20.98 2.12
C SER A 173 -11.13 -19.54 2.57
N ILE A 174 -12.31 -18.97 2.80
CA ILE A 174 -12.50 -17.55 3.08
C ILE A 174 -12.19 -17.30 4.57
N PRO A 175 -11.21 -16.43 4.89
CA PRO A 175 -10.96 -16.01 6.26
C PRO A 175 -12.22 -15.40 6.89
N ARG A 176 -12.54 -15.83 8.11
CA ARG A 176 -13.72 -15.38 8.85
C ARG A 176 -13.41 -14.16 9.69
N VAL A 177 -14.44 -13.38 10.02
CA VAL A 177 -14.32 -12.23 10.92
C VAL A 177 -13.69 -12.67 12.25
N GLY A 178 -12.69 -11.92 12.72
CA GLY A 178 -11.91 -12.24 13.92
C GLY A 178 -10.69 -13.15 13.69
N MET A 179 -10.51 -13.73 12.49
CA MET A 179 -9.27 -14.46 12.18
C MET A 179 -8.10 -13.50 11.97
N GLU A 180 -6.93 -13.86 12.50
CA GLU A 180 -5.69 -13.15 12.19
C GLU A 180 -5.12 -13.64 10.85
N VAL A 181 -4.82 -12.69 9.97
CA VAL A 181 -4.30 -12.93 8.63
C VAL A 181 -2.95 -12.25 8.43
N LEU A 182 -2.11 -12.86 7.60
CA LEU A 182 -0.88 -12.28 7.12
C LEU A 182 -1.17 -11.49 5.84
N VAL A 183 -0.80 -10.21 5.82
CA VAL A 183 -1.00 -9.28 4.70
C VAL A 183 0.35 -8.88 4.14
N SER A 184 0.55 -9.14 2.85
CA SER A 184 1.71 -8.69 2.07
C SER A 184 1.32 -7.51 1.19
N PHE A 185 2.31 -6.69 0.83
CA PHE A 185 2.10 -5.48 0.02
C PHE A 185 2.82 -5.62 -1.31
N LEU A 186 2.08 -5.57 -2.43
CA LEU A 186 2.66 -5.75 -3.76
C LEU A 186 3.69 -4.64 -4.04
N GLU A 187 4.91 -5.01 -4.44
CA GLU A 187 6.05 -4.09 -4.61
C GLU A 187 6.44 -3.30 -3.33
N GLY A 188 5.95 -3.73 -2.17
CA GLY A 188 6.05 -3.02 -0.90
C GLY A 188 5.19 -1.76 -0.85
N ASP A 189 4.17 -1.63 -1.70
CA ASP A 189 3.27 -0.48 -1.75
C ASP A 189 2.14 -0.63 -0.71
N PRO A 190 2.05 0.26 0.31
CA PRO A 190 0.98 0.22 1.31
C PRO A 190 -0.44 0.23 0.73
N ASP A 191 -0.61 0.79 -0.48
CA ASP A 191 -1.91 0.90 -1.15
C ASP A 191 -2.31 -0.39 -1.90
N GLN A 192 -1.46 -1.42 -1.91
CA GLN A 192 -1.70 -2.69 -2.62
C GLN A 192 -1.59 -3.90 -1.69
N PRO A 193 -2.44 -4.00 -0.64
CA PRO A 193 -2.45 -5.13 0.28
C PRO A 193 -3.05 -6.40 -0.37
N LEU A 194 -2.51 -7.55 0.03
CA LEU A 194 -2.93 -8.89 -0.36
C LEU A 194 -2.83 -9.82 0.85
N VAL A 195 -3.90 -10.54 1.20
CA VAL A 195 -3.84 -11.57 2.24
C VAL A 195 -3.11 -12.79 1.67
N THR A 196 -2.04 -13.22 2.33
CA THR A 196 -1.18 -14.32 1.90
C THR A 196 -1.22 -15.55 2.81
N GLY A 197 -1.81 -15.43 4.00
CA GLY A 197 -2.00 -16.56 4.90
C GLY A 197 -2.90 -16.23 6.10
N CYS A 198 -3.22 -17.26 6.89
CA CYS A 198 -3.91 -17.15 8.17
C CYS A 198 -3.00 -17.69 9.28
N LEU A 199 -3.11 -17.13 10.48
CA LEU A 199 -2.22 -17.46 11.60
C LEU A 199 -3.06 -17.89 12.81
N TYR A 200 -2.55 -18.91 13.53
CA TYR A 200 -3.06 -19.28 14.84
C TYR A 200 -2.30 -18.52 15.93
N HIS A 201 -2.99 -18.21 17.03
CA HIS A 201 -2.45 -17.53 18.20
C HIS A 201 -3.17 -18.01 19.48
N LYS A 202 -2.98 -17.31 20.60
CA LYS A 202 -3.50 -17.72 21.91
C LYS A 202 -5.03 -17.84 21.97
N GLU A 203 -5.74 -16.97 21.27
CA GLU A 203 -7.22 -16.94 21.24
C GLU A 203 -7.73 -17.83 20.11
N ASN A 204 -7.18 -17.70 18.89
CA ASN A 204 -7.43 -18.61 17.77
C ASN A 204 -6.44 -19.78 17.81
N GLN A 205 -6.74 -20.79 18.63
CA GLN A 205 -5.85 -21.93 18.83
C GLN A 205 -5.92 -22.94 17.67
N VAL A 206 -4.84 -23.70 17.52
CA VAL A 206 -4.78 -24.83 16.57
C VAL A 206 -5.87 -25.88 16.85
N PRO A 207 -6.36 -26.63 15.84
CA PRO A 207 -7.48 -27.56 16.00
C PRO A 207 -7.26 -28.70 17.02
N TYR A 208 -6.01 -29.08 17.26
CA TYR A 208 -5.63 -30.09 18.26
C TYR A 208 -4.48 -29.59 19.12
N PRO A 209 -4.43 -29.96 20.42
CA PRO A 209 -3.35 -29.55 21.30
C PRO A 209 -1.97 -29.97 20.78
N LEU A 210 -1.06 -29.00 20.69
CA LEU A 210 0.35 -29.19 20.36
C LEU A 210 1.21 -28.95 21.60
N PRO A 211 2.35 -29.65 21.75
CA PRO A 211 3.01 -30.53 20.76
C PRO A 211 2.52 -31.99 20.77
N THR A 212 1.55 -32.35 21.62
CA THR A 212 1.09 -33.74 21.78
C THR A 212 0.66 -34.41 20.48
N ASN A 213 -0.03 -33.68 19.60
CA ASN A 213 -0.57 -34.22 18.34
C ASN A 213 0.21 -33.76 17.10
N LYS A 214 1.54 -33.57 17.21
CA LYS A 214 2.39 -33.02 16.13
C LYS A 214 2.48 -33.86 14.84
N THR A 215 2.02 -35.11 14.88
CA THR A 215 1.98 -36.03 13.72
C THR A 215 0.65 -35.99 12.96
N ARG A 216 -0.26 -35.08 13.33
CA ARG A 216 -1.56 -34.92 12.67
C ARG A 216 -1.54 -33.82 11.63
N THR A 217 -1.98 -34.14 10.43
CA THR A 217 -2.33 -33.19 9.37
C THR A 217 -3.86 -33.09 9.28
N VAL A 218 -4.40 -31.87 9.24
CA VAL A 218 -5.84 -31.67 9.42
C VAL A 218 -6.39 -30.57 8.52
N PHE A 219 -7.55 -30.82 7.92
CA PHE A 219 -8.44 -29.82 7.35
C PHE A 219 -9.78 -29.88 8.10
N LYS A 220 -9.96 -28.96 9.06
CA LYS A 220 -11.14 -28.90 9.93
C LYS A 220 -11.88 -27.59 9.71
N THR A 221 -13.18 -27.69 9.44
CA THR A 221 -14.07 -26.55 9.21
C THR A 221 -14.95 -26.29 10.43
N PHE A 222 -15.75 -25.24 10.42
CA PHE A 222 -16.69 -24.93 11.51
C PHE A 222 -18.04 -24.51 10.94
N SER A 223 -19.13 -25.03 11.48
CA SER A 223 -20.48 -24.69 11.01
C SER A 223 -20.74 -23.19 11.21
N SER A 224 -21.45 -22.56 10.26
CA SER A 224 -21.73 -21.12 10.26
C SER A 224 -23.13 -20.87 9.69
N PRO A 225 -23.88 -19.87 10.18
CA PRO A 225 -23.59 -19.03 11.35
C PRO A 225 -23.94 -19.71 12.69
N GLY A 226 -23.39 -19.21 13.80
CA GLY A 226 -23.81 -19.55 15.17
C GLY A 226 -23.10 -20.74 15.81
N GLY A 227 -22.31 -21.50 15.04
CA GLY A 227 -21.51 -22.62 15.55
C GLY A 227 -22.31 -23.78 16.16
N GLY A 228 -21.69 -24.96 16.25
CA GLY A 228 -22.35 -26.15 16.82
C GLY A 228 -21.87 -27.48 16.26
N GLY A 229 -20.97 -27.46 15.28
CA GLY A 229 -20.47 -28.65 14.61
C GLY A 229 -19.34 -28.39 13.61
N TYR A 230 -18.74 -29.44 13.06
CA TYR A 230 -17.60 -29.34 12.14
C TYR A 230 -17.54 -30.49 11.13
N ASN A 231 -17.00 -30.19 9.94
CA ASN A 231 -16.53 -31.23 9.01
C ASN A 231 -15.00 -31.32 9.10
N GLU A 232 -14.45 -32.52 8.98
CA GLU A 232 -13.01 -32.74 9.13
C GLU A 232 -12.48 -33.85 8.23
N LEU A 233 -11.34 -33.59 7.60
CA LEU A 233 -10.42 -34.59 7.08
C LEU A 233 -9.14 -34.54 7.92
N ARG A 234 -8.78 -35.66 8.54
CA ARG A 234 -7.60 -35.77 9.41
C ARG A 234 -6.77 -36.97 9.02
N ILE A 235 -5.45 -36.77 8.95
CA ILE A 235 -4.45 -37.81 8.69
C ILE A 235 -3.50 -37.84 9.90
N GLU A 236 -3.38 -38.99 10.54
CA GLU A 236 -2.44 -39.28 11.63
C GLU A 236 -1.30 -40.14 11.10
N ASP A 237 -0.07 -39.64 11.22
CA ASP A 237 1.15 -40.30 10.73
C ASP A 237 1.98 -40.95 11.86
N LYS A 238 1.40 -41.09 13.06
CA LYS A 238 2.06 -41.79 14.16
C LYS A 238 2.25 -43.27 13.81
N LYS A 239 3.51 -43.70 13.67
CA LYS A 239 3.90 -45.07 13.32
C LYS A 239 3.21 -46.12 14.20
N GLY A 240 2.53 -47.08 13.57
CA GLY A 240 1.79 -48.16 14.22
C GLY A 240 0.42 -47.75 14.77
N ALA A 241 0.00 -46.50 14.52
CA ALA A 241 -1.30 -45.94 14.89
C ALA A 241 -1.80 -44.96 13.80
N GLU A 242 -1.40 -45.20 12.55
CA GLU A 242 -1.77 -44.38 11.41
C GLU A 242 -3.28 -44.40 11.18
N GLN A 243 -3.88 -43.26 10.85
CA GLN A 243 -5.32 -43.16 10.67
C GLN A 243 -5.69 -42.06 9.69
N ILE A 244 -6.60 -42.36 8.76
CA ILE A 244 -7.39 -41.36 8.05
C ILE A 244 -8.77 -41.31 8.71
N PHE A 245 -9.19 -40.12 9.13
CA PHE A 245 -10.48 -39.87 9.75
C PHE A 245 -11.25 -38.83 8.94
N ILE A 246 -12.48 -39.18 8.58
CA ILE A 246 -13.42 -38.34 7.86
C ILE A 246 -14.64 -38.15 8.76
N HIS A 247 -15.03 -36.90 9.00
CA HIS A 247 -16.24 -36.54 9.75
C HIS A 247 -17.08 -35.56 8.94
N ALA A 248 -18.34 -35.92 8.75
CA ALA A 248 -19.39 -35.03 8.26
C ALA A 248 -20.33 -34.67 9.41
N GLN A 249 -20.58 -33.37 9.60
CA GLN A 249 -21.46 -32.90 10.67
C GLN A 249 -22.94 -33.26 10.45
N ARG A 250 -23.34 -33.45 9.19
CA ARG A 250 -24.72 -33.73 8.82
C ARG A 250 -24.80 -34.81 7.75
N ASP A 251 -24.68 -34.43 6.48
CA ASP A 251 -24.81 -35.34 5.35
C ASP A 251 -23.43 -35.61 4.76
N TRP A 252 -23.20 -36.86 4.31
CA TRP A 252 -22.04 -37.26 3.52
C TRP A 252 -22.53 -37.84 2.21
N ASP A 253 -22.33 -37.10 1.12
CA ASP A 253 -22.65 -37.55 -0.23
C ASP A 253 -21.36 -37.94 -0.96
N GLU A 254 -21.33 -39.15 -1.52
CA GLU A 254 -20.25 -39.64 -2.37
C GLU A 254 -20.82 -39.96 -3.76
N ASN A 255 -20.38 -39.23 -4.79
CA ASN A 255 -20.80 -39.47 -6.18
C ASN A 255 -19.59 -39.87 -7.04
N ILE A 256 -19.68 -41.04 -7.69
CA ILE A 256 -18.61 -41.65 -8.47
C ILE A 256 -19.18 -42.03 -9.84
N GLU A 257 -18.73 -41.35 -10.89
CA GLU A 257 -19.26 -41.48 -12.27
C GLU A 257 -18.85 -42.77 -13.00
N ASN A 258 -18.05 -43.63 -12.36
CA ASN A 258 -17.62 -44.90 -12.92
C ASN A 258 -17.52 -45.95 -11.78
N ASP A 259 -16.36 -46.57 -11.56
CA ASP A 259 -16.22 -47.63 -10.56
C ASP A 259 -15.68 -47.12 -9.22
N GLN A 260 -16.33 -47.50 -8.11
CA GLN A 260 -15.74 -47.46 -6.77
C GLN A 260 -15.08 -48.81 -6.43
N LYS A 261 -13.82 -48.80 -6.00
CA LYS A 261 -13.09 -50.01 -5.57
C LYS A 261 -12.53 -49.81 -4.18
N ILE A 262 -12.93 -50.68 -3.25
CA ILE A 262 -12.47 -50.66 -1.86
C ILE A 262 -11.74 -51.98 -1.58
N ARG A 263 -10.51 -51.87 -1.07
CA ARG A 263 -9.73 -53.01 -0.56
C ARG A 263 -9.39 -52.79 0.89
N VAL A 264 -9.89 -53.66 1.75
CA VAL A 264 -9.60 -53.65 3.18
C VAL A 264 -8.67 -54.82 3.48
N GLY A 265 -7.50 -54.52 4.05
CA GLY A 265 -6.48 -55.54 4.36
C GLY A 265 -6.78 -56.38 5.61
N ASN A 266 -7.77 -55.96 6.41
CA ASN A 266 -8.23 -56.65 7.60
C ASN A 266 -9.77 -56.57 7.67
N GLU A 267 -10.35 -55.85 8.63
CA GLU A 267 -11.79 -55.83 8.87
C GLU A 267 -12.44 -54.50 8.46
N ARG A 268 -13.73 -54.57 8.07
CA ARG A 268 -14.62 -53.43 7.88
C ARG A 268 -15.79 -53.57 8.84
N HIS A 269 -16.05 -52.51 9.60
CA HIS A 269 -17.16 -52.42 10.55
C HIS A 269 -18.06 -51.27 10.13
N ASP A 270 -19.33 -51.57 9.84
CA ASP A 270 -20.34 -50.59 9.47
C ASP A 270 -21.46 -50.60 10.52
N THR A 271 -21.98 -49.43 10.87
CA THR A 271 -23.14 -49.27 11.76
C THR A 271 -24.02 -48.18 11.18
N VAL A 272 -25.32 -48.46 11.07
CA VAL A 272 -26.34 -47.61 10.43
C VAL A 272 -27.39 -47.24 11.46
#